data_AF-A0A9D5EQR2-F1
#
_entry.id   AF-A0A9D5EQR2-F1
#
_cell.length_a   1.000
_cell.length_b   1.000
_cell.length_c   1.000
_cell.angle_alpha   90.00
_cell.angle_beta   90.00
_cell.angle_gamma   90.00
#
_symmetry.space_group_name_H-M   'P 1'
#
loop_
_entity.id
_entity.type
_entity.pdbx_description
1 polymer ?
#
loop_
_entity_poly.entity_id
_entity_poly.type
_entity_poly.pdbx_seq_one_letter_code
_entity_poly.pdbx_strand_id
1 'polypeptide(L)'
;MHNLITGAIFLTASLLFVELCHGADDAPKKLDDAEITKHLVGKWAVDEVGDHGLKVRGTAHFKKDGTFEAEATIGDGEKPVKLSLSGTWKVSDGVIVSTVTKSSSPAIVAQGRVTKNHVISIGERTIKHKSEMGKECIRTRIKE
;
A
#
# COMPACT_ATOMS: atom_id res chain seq x y z
N MET A 1 -27.43 -29.50 -78.82
CA MET A 1 -26.29 -30.42 -78.68
C MET A 1 -25.92 -30.48 -77.20
N HIS A 2 -25.96 -31.69 -76.62
CA HIS A 2 -25.18 -32.25 -75.49
C HIS A 2 -24.57 -31.28 -74.44
N ASN A 3 -24.58 -31.48 -73.12
CA ASN A 3 -24.92 -32.61 -72.24
C ASN A 3 -24.93 -32.09 -70.79
N LEU A 4 -25.70 -32.77 -69.92
CA LEU A 4 -25.53 -32.75 -68.46
C LEU A 4 -24.13 -33.22 -68.06
N ILE A 5 -23.53 -32.64 -67.00
CA ILE A 5 -22.72 -33.41 -66.03
C ILE A 5 -23.04 -32.93 -64.61
N THR A 6 -23.74 -33.82 -63.92
CA THR A 6 -23.90 -33.99 -62.48
C THR A 6 -22.55 -34.14 -61.78
N GLY A 7 -22.35 -33.49 -60.64
CA GLY A 7 -21.21 -33.77 -59.77
C GLY A 7 -21.39 -33.14 -58.39
N ALA A 8 -21.67 -33.98 -57.40
CA ALA A 8 -21.99 -33.60 -56.03
C ALA A 8 -20.82 -33.92 -55.07
N ILE A 9 -20.89 -33.32 -53.87
CA ILE A 9 -20.27 -33.72 -52.59
C ILE A 9 -18.78 -33.34 -52.39
N PHE A 10 -18.50 -32.46 -51.42
CA PHE A 10 -17.97 -32.84 -50.09
C PHE A 10 -17.90 -31.63 -49.14
N LEU A 11 -18.44 -31.83 -47.93
CA LEU A 11 -18.24 -31.02 -46.73
C LEU A 11 -16.74 -30.86 -46.43
N THR A 12 -16.31 -29.65 -46.04
CA THR A 12 -15.47 -29.47 -44.85
C THR A 12 -15.78 -28.14 -44.18
N ALA A 13 -16.31 -28.24 -42.97
CA ALA A 13 -16.33 -27.16 -42.00
C ALA A 13 -14.89 -26.88 -41.56
N SER A 14 -14.52 -25.61 -41.44
CA SER A 14 -13.44 -25.18 -40.54
C SER A 14 -13.71 -23.75 -40.11
N LEU A 15 -14.40 -23.63 -38.97
CA LEU A 15 -14.39 -22.43 -38.15
C LEU A 15 -12.93 -22.18 -37.72
N LEU A 16 -12.30 -21.14 -38.26
CA LEU A 16 -11.14 -20.55 -37.61
C LEU A 16 -11.66 -19.58 -36.54
N PHE A 17 -11.92 -20.13 -35.36
CA PHE A 17 -11.92 -19.36 -34.12
C PHE A 17 -10.48 -18.89 -33.91
N VAL A 18 -10.18 -17.65 -34.31
CA VAL A 18 -9.01 -16.96 -33.80
C VAL A 18 -9.36 -16.60 -32.36
N GLU A 19 -8.99 -17.49 -31.43
CA GLU A 19 -8.89 -17.14 -30.02
C GLU A 19 -7.83 -16.05 -29.92
N LEU A 20 -8.29 -14.79 -29.91
CA LEU A 20 -7.53 -13.71 -29.31
C LEU A 20 -7.31 -14.14 -27.86
N CYS A 21 -6.10 -14.60 -27.56
CA CYS A 21 -5.56 -14.60 -26.21
C CYS A 21 -5.58 -13.13 -25.74
N HIS A 22 -6.73 -12.68 -25.24
CA HIS A 22 -6.77 -11.63 -24.24
C HIS A 22 -6.09 -12.23 -23.02
N GLY A 23 -4.75 -12.18 -23.00
CA GLY A 23 -4.03 -12.10 -21.75
C GLY A 23 -4.60 -10.88 -21.06
N ALA A 24 -5.56 -11.10 -20.17
CA ALA A 24 -5.88 -10.15 -19.13
C ALA A 24 -4.55 -9.92 -18.42
N ASP A 25 -3.92 -8.80 -18.77
CA ASP A 25 -2.90 -8.17 -17.97
C ASP A 25 -3.59 -7.88 -16.64
N ASP A 26 -3.56 -8.87 -15.73
CA ASP A 26 -4.05 -8.75 -14.36
C ASP A 26 -3.13 -7.74 -13.69
N ALA A 27 -3.39 -6.45 -13.98
CA ALA A 27 -2.80 -5.35 -13.25
C ALA A 27 -2.98 -5.67 -11.76
N PRO A 28 -1.92 -5.58 -10.93
CA PRO A 28 -1.98 -6.00 -9.54
C PRO A 28 -3.23 -5.43 -8.88
N LYS A 29 -4.12 -6.31 -8.41
CA LYS A 29 -5.40 -5.89 -7.83
C LYS A 29 -5.10 -4.93 -6.68
N LYS A 30 -5.38 -3.65 -6.93
CA LYS A 30 -5.23 -2.58 -5.96
C LYS A 30 -6.09 -2.89 -4.75
N LEU A 31 -5.52 -2.83 -3.55
CA LEU A 31 -6.25 -3.02 -2.31
C LEU A 31 -7.37 -1.97 -2.20
N ASP A 32 -8.54 -2.39 -1.73
CA ASP A 32 -9.68 -1.51 -1.53
C ASP A 32 -9.42 -0.53 -0.38
N ASP A 33 -9.71 0.75 -0.60
CA ASP A 33 -9.51 1.82 0.37
C ASP A 33 -10.36 1.60 1.63
N ALA A 34 -11.56 1.05 1.49
CA ALA A 34 -12.42 0.75 2.63
C ALA A 34 -11.84 -0.38 3.49
N GLU A 35 -11.30 -1.42 2.86
CA GLU A 35 -10.60 -2.50 3.56
C GLU A 35 -9.33 -1.99 4.26
N ILE A 36 -8.51 -1.20 3.59
CA ILE A 36 -7.32 -0.59 4.20
C ILE A 36 -7.73 0.28 5.39
N THR A 37 -8.73 1.15 5.21
CA THR A 37 -9.22 2.04 6.27
C THR A 37 -9.68 1.25 7.50
N LYS A 38 -10.47 0.19 7.27
CA LYS A 38 -10.94 -0.70 8.34
C LYS A 38 -9.78 -1.37 9.07
N HIS A 39 -8.81 -1.92 8.33
CA HIS A 39 -7.69 -2.63 8.92
C HIS A 39 -6.58 -1.73 9.45
N LEU A 40 -6.50 -0.45 9.06
CA LEU A 40 -5.46 0.46 9.53
C LEU A 40 -5.71 0.94 10.96
N VAL A 41 -6.97 1.06 11.37
CA VAL A 41 -7.34 1.51 12.72
C VAL A 41 -6.71 0.61 13.78
N GLY A 42 -6.06 1.23 14.76
CA GLY A 42 -5.37 0.59 15.88
C GLY A 42 -3.92 1.04 16.05
N LYS A 43 -3.21 0.37 16.96
CA LYS A 43 -1.81 0.65 17.31
C LYS A 43 -0.85 -0.27 16.59
N TRP A 44 0.23 0.31 16.08
CA TRP A 44 1.22 -0.35 15.25
C TRP A 44 2.62 0.02 15.69
N ALA A 45 3.47 -0.97 15.91
CA ALA A 45 4.89 -0.79 16.16
C ALA A 45 5.68 -0.79 14.85
N VAL A 46 6.77 -0.04 14.84
CA VAL A 46 7.83 -0.08 13.82
C VAL A 46 9.17 -0.26 14.52
N ASP A 47 10.01 -1.14 13.97
CA ASP A 47 11.44 -1.23 14.27
C ASP A 47 12.14 -1.38 12.92
N GLU A 48 12.78 -0.31 12.46
CA GLU A 48 13.46 -0.29 11.17
C GLU A 48 14.74 0.53 11.22
N VAL A 49 15.59 0.35 10.21
CA VAL A 49 16.74 1.21 9.97
C VAL A 49 16.29 2.30 8.99
N GLY A 50 16.18 3.53 9.46
CA GLY A 50 15.87 4.71 8.67
C GLY A 50 17.01 5.13 7.75
N ASP A 51 16.86 6.29 7.12
CA ASP A 51 17.88 6.82 6.23
C ASP A 51 19.19 7.08 6.99
N HIS A 52 20.32 6.92 6.29
CA HIS A 52 21.67 7.05 6.87
C HIS A 52 22.02 6.03 7.96
N GLY A 53 21.28 4.93 8.06
CA GLY A 53 21.59 3.83 8.98
C GLY A 53 21.07 4.05 10.41
N LEU A 54 20.30 5.12 10.66
CA LEU A 54 19.76 5.40 11.98
C LEU A 54 18.62 4.44 12.33
N LYS A 55 18.71 3.78 13.48
CA LYS A 55 17.61 2.92 13.96
C LYS A 55 16.41 3.76 14.38
N VAL A 56 15.22 3.39 13.93
CA VAL A 56 13.95 4.01 14.30
C VAL A 56 13.08 2.96 14.96
N ARG A 57 12.72 3.19 16.22
CA ARG A 57 11.74 2.39 16.95
C ARG A 57 10.60 3.27 17.38
N GLY A 58 9.37 2.88 17.09
CA GLY A 58 8.24 3.71 17.44
C GLY A 58 6.91 2.99 17.38
N THR A 59 5.87 3.73 17.73
CA THR A 59 4.48 3.31 17.63
C THR A 59 3.66 4.37 16.93
N ALA A 60 2.62 3.95 16.22
CA ALA A 60 1.61 4.83 15.64
C ALA A 60 0.22 4.28 15.94
N HIS A 61 -0.67 5.14 16.40
CA HIS A 61 -2.06 4.86 16.68
C HIS A 61 -2.93 5.58 15.65
N PHE A 62 -3.57 4.83 14.74
CA PHE A 62 -4.54 5.37 13.80
C PHE A 62 -5.95 5.21 14.37
N LYS A 63 -6.66 6.32 14.60
CA LYS A 63 -8.00 6.35 15.19
C LYS A 63 -9.07 6.41 14.12
N LYS A 64 -10.28 5.89 14.43
CA LYS A 64 -11.42 5.83 13.50
C LYS A 64 -11.90 7.20 12.99
N ASP A 65 -11.63 8.25 13.74
CA ASP A 65 -12.00 9.63 13.40
C ASP A 65 -11.08 10.27 12.34
N GLY A 66 -10.12 9.53 11.80
CA GLY A 66 -9.16 10.04 10.82
C GLY A 66 -7.98 10.79 11.45
N THR A 67 -7.77 10.69 12.76
CA THR A 67 -6.58 11.23 13.45
C THR A 67 -5.57 10.14 13.77
N PHE A 68 -4.30 10.54 13.92
CA PHE A 68 -3.26 9.63 14.40
C PHE A 68 -2.34 10.32 15.40
N GLU A 69 -1.73 9.48 16.24
CA GLU A 69 -0.67 9.84 17.18
C GLU A 69 0.51 8.89 16.94
N ALA A 70 1.74 9.39 17.02
CA ALA A 70 2.91 8.55 16.90
C ALA A 70 4.02 9.02 17.85
N GLU A 71 4.79 8.05 18.34
CA GLU A 71 5.98 8.27 19.14
C GLU A 71 7.11 7.43 18.57
N ALA A 72 8.31 8.01 18.48
CA ALA A 72 9.47 7.31 17.97
C ALA A 72 10.74 7.73 18.72
N THR A 73 11.68 6.80 18.78
CA THR A 73 13.06 7.01 19.18
C THR A 73 13.93 6.78 17.96
N ILE A 74 14.76 7.77 17.62
CA ILE A 74 15.66 7.76 16.47
C ILE A 74 17.11 7.72 16.96
N GLY A 75 17.89 6.79 16.43
CA GLY A 75 19.27 6.52 16.80
C GLY A 75 19.42 5.36 17.80
N ASP A 76 20.65 4.86 17.88
CA ASP A 76 21.08 3.74 18.74
C ASP A 76 22.27 4.10 19.65
N GLY A 77 22.73 5.36 19.61
CA GLY A 77 23.83 5.88 20.42
C GLY A 77 23.41 6.45 21.79
N GLU A 78 24.34 7.14 22.46
CA GLU A 78 24.18 7.67 23.83
C GLU A 78 23.07 8.73 23.99
N LYS A 79 22.69 9.40 22.90
CA LYS A 79 21.68 10.47 22.92
C LYS A 79 20.65 10.25 21.81
N PRO A 80 19.74 9.27 21.97
CA PRO A 80 18.70 9.05 21.00
C PRO A 80 17.69 10.20 21.03
N VAL A 81 17.17 10.56 19.86
CA VAL A 81 16.18 11.62 19.74
C VAL A 81 14.79 11.02 19.94
N LYS A 82 14.04 11.55 20.91
CA LYS A 82 12.63 11.21 21.13
C LYS A 82 11.74 12.18 20.36
N LEU A 83 10.84 11.63 19.56
CA LEU A 83 9.89 12.36 18.75
C LEU A 83 8.48 11.93 19.12
N SER A 84 7.57 12.88 19.26
CA SER A 84 6.13 12.63 19.29
C SER A 84 5.45 13.56 18.31
N LEU A 85 4.44 13.05 17.62
CA LEU A 85 3.66 13.83 16.66
C LEU A 85 2.22 13.34 16.58
N SER A 86 1.36 14.22 16.11
CA SER A 86 -0.03 13.90 15.80
C SER A 86 -0.45 14.56 14.51
N GLY A 87 -1.54 14.06 13.93
CA GLY A 87 -1.97 14.48 12.62
C GLY A 87 -3.29 13.88 12.18
N THR A 88 -3.59 14.08 10.92
CA THR A 88 -4.72 13.45 10.24
C THR A 88 -4.24 12.41 9.26
N TRP A 89 -5.10 11.44 8.96
CA TRP A 89 -4.85 10.44 7.94
C TRP A 89 -6.11 10.16 7.13
N LYS A 90 -5.90 9.71 5.90
CA LYS A 90 -6.94 9.13 5.05
C LYS A 90 -6.32 8.07 4.15
N VAL A 91 -7.14 7.17 3.63
CA VAL A 91 -6.77 6.30 2.53
C VAL A 91 -7.38 6.85 1.25
N SER A 92 -6.58 6.91 0.20
CA SER A 92 -7.03 7.23 -1.14
C SER A 92 -6.17 6.43 -2.10
N ASP A 93 -6.80 5.69 -3.00
CA ASP A 93 -6.10 4.99 -4.06
C ASP A 93 -5.03 4.01 -3.56
N GLY A 94 -5.32 3.24 -2.52
CA GLY A 94 -4.41 2.29 -1.90
C GLY A 94 -3.26 2.96 -1.13
N VAL A 95 -3.33 4.28 -0.94
CA VAL A 95 -2.28 5.08 -0.31
C VAL A 95 -2.76 5.65 1.01
N ILE A 96 -2.01 5.39 2.08
CA ILE A 96 -2.19 6.06 3.36
C ILE A 96 -1.54 7.44 3.23
N VAL A 97 -2.36 8.48 3.28
CA VAL A 97 -1.92 9.88 3.27
C VAL A 97 -2.03 10.42 4.68
N SER A 98 -0.90 10.76 5.30
CA SER A 98 -0.85 11.33 6.64
C SER A 98 -0.34 12.76 6.58
N THR A 99 -0.97 13.66 7.33
CA THR A 99 -0.56 15.07 7.46
C THR A 99 -0.25 15.38 8.91
N VAL A 100 0.96 15.83 9.20
CA VAL A 100 1.38 16.21 10.55
C VAL A 100 0.74 17.53 10.94
N THR A 101 0.00 17.56 12.05
CA THR A 101 -0.58 18.80 12.60
C THR A 101 0.17 19.31 13.82
N LYS A 102 0.86 18.42 14.55
CA LYS A 102 1.71 18.78 15.70
C LYS A 102 2.94 17.88 15.77
N SER A 103 4.09 18.45 16.17
CA SER A 103 5.35 17.74 16.34
C SER A 103 6.09 18.28 17.56
N SER A 104 6.69 17.40 18.37
CA SER A 104 7.57 17.79 19.48
C SER A 104 8.93 18.28 19.01
N SER A 105 9.29 18.04 17.74
CA SER A 105 10.55 18.49 17.14
C SER A 105 10.31 18.95 15.70
N PRO A 106 9.74 20.16 15.49
CA PRO A 106 9.43 20.70 14.15
C PRO A 106 10.65 20.81 13.22
N ALA A 107 11.86 20.95 13.78
CA ALA A 107 13.10 20.96 13.02
C ALA A 107 13.43 19.61 12.35
N ILE A 108 12.87 18.50 12.86
CA ILE A 108 13.05 17.14 12.32
C ILE A 108 11.83 16.75 11.48
N VAL A 109 10.63 16.97 12.02
CA VAL A 109 9.37 16.72 11.33
C VAL A 109 8.52 17.97 11.40
N ALA A 110 8.51 18.71 10.29
CA ALA A 110 7.75 19.95 10.17
C ALA A 110 6.24 19.71 10.28
N GLN A 111 5.55 20.68 10.89
CA GLN A 111 4.10 20.77 10.82
C GLN A 111 3.67 21.00 9.36
N GLY A 112 2.56 20.38 8.95
CA GLY A 112 2.08 20.39 7.58
C GLY A 112 2.78 19.38 6.67
N ARG A 113 3.80 18.65 7.15
CA ARG A 113 4.43 17.59 6.38
C ARG A 113 3.38 16.54 6.02
N VAL A 114 3.28 16.25 4.73
CA VAL A 114 2.47 15.17 4.18
C VAL A 114 3.39 13.98 3.90
N THR A 115 2.92 12.79 4.21
CA THR A 115 3.57 11.53 3.81
C THR A 115 2.57 10.63 3.10
N LYS A 116 3.04 9.96 2.05
CA LYS A 116 2.26 9.00 1.27
C LYS A 116 2.89 7.61 1.35
N ASN A 117 2.11 6.64 1.79
CA ASN A 117 2.58 5.26 1.95
C ASN A 117 1.67 4.33 1.14
N HIS A 118 2.21 3.73 0.09
CA HIS A 118 1.49 2.80 -0.77
C HIS A 118 1.33 1.46 -0.05
N VAL A 119 0.10 1.05 0.24
CA VAL A 119 -0.15 -0.22 0.94
C VAL A 119 0.09 -1.37 -0.03
N ILE A 120 0.98 -2.28 0.35
CA ILE A 120 1.26 -3.53 -0.38
C ILE A 120 0.34 -4.63 0.13
N SER A 121 0.20 -4.73 1.46
CA SER A 121 -0.70 -5.68 2.12
C SER A 121 -1.04 -5.19 3.52
N ILE A 122 -2.26 -5.40 3.96
CA ILE A 122 -2.69 -5.11 5.33
C ILE A 122 -3.60 -6.21 5.85
N GLY A 123 -3.40 -6.60 7.10
CA GLY A 123 -4.25 -7.58 7.77
C GLY A 123 -4.31 -7.35 9.28
N GLU A 124 -4.73 -8.35 10.03
CA GLU A 124 -4.90 -8.21 11.48
C GLU A 124 -3.59 -7.96 12.22
N ARG A 125 -2.46 -8.46 11.72
CA ARG A 125 -1.18 -8.45 12.44
C ARG A 125 -0.14 -7.53 11.86
N THR A 126 -0.18 -7.27 10.55
CA THR A 126 0.89 -6.57 9.85
C THR A 126 0.35 -5.60 8.82
N ILE A 127 1.10 -4.51 8.61
CA ILE A 127 1.01 -3.65 7.43
C ILE A 127 2.34 -3.74 6.72
N LYS A 128 2.31 -4.04 5.42
CA LYS A 128 3.43 -3.82 4.52
C LYS A 128 3.08 -2.65 3.60
N HIS A 129 3.97 -1.68 3.50
CA HIS A 129 3.78 -0.53 2.63
C HIS A 129 5.12 -0.08 2.04
N LYS A 130 5.05 0.67 0.96
CA LYS A 130 6.19 1.34 0.33
C LYS A 130 6.10 2.84 0.64
N SER A 131 7.17 3.40 1.17
CA SER A 131 7.27 4.84 1.42
C SER A 131 7.45 5.63 0.11
N GLU A 132 7.37 6.96 0.17
CA GLU A 132 7.62 7.85 -0.98
C GLU A 132 9.02 7.66 -1.59
N MET A 133 9.99 7.25 -0.78
CA MET A 133 11.36 6.96 -1.21
C MET A 133 11.52 5.55 -1.81
N GLY A 134 10.43 4.80 -1.91
CA GLY A 134 10.42 3.46 -2.48
C GLY A 134 10.89 2.35 -1.53
N LYS A 135 11.14 2.67 -0.26
CA LYS A 135 11.54 1.69 0.76
C LYS A 135 10.31 0.91 1.25
N GLU A 136 10.43 -0.41 1.32
CA GLU A 136 9.42 -1.24 1.98
C GLU A 136 9.56 -1.18 3.50
N CYS A 137 8.43 -0.98 4.16
CA CYS A 137 8.32 -0.83 5.60
C CYS A 137 7.26 -1.81 6.12
N ILE A 138 7.59 -2.47 7.24
CA ILE A 138 6.67 -3.39 7.93
C ILE A 138 6.32 -2.79 9.28
N ARG A 139 5.02 -2.77 9.58
CA ARG A 139 4.50 -2.44 10.91
C ARG A 139 3.79 -3.65 11.50
N THR A 140 3.93 -3.84 12.81
CA THR A 140 3.32 -4.96 13.53
C THR A 140 2.27 -4.44 14.49
N ARG A 141 1.09 -5.05 14.51
CA ARG A 141 0.01 -4.62 15.40
C ARG A 141 0.39 -4.87 16.86
N ILE A 142 0.13 -3.87 17.70
CA ILE A 142 0.23 -3.99 19.15
C ILE A 142 -1.14 -4.47 19.64
N LYS A 143 -1.17 -5.61 20.32
CA LYS A 143 -2.37 -6.08 21.01
C LYS A 143 -2.54 -5.25 22.28
N GLU A 144 -3.70 -4.64 22.46
CA GLU A 144 -4.12 -4.06 23.74
C GLU A 144 -4.66 -5.15 24.67
#